data_AF-A0A921ZXF1-F1
#
_entry.id   AF-A0A921ZXF1-F1
#
_cell.length_a   1.000
_cell.length_b   1.000
_cell.length_c   1.000
_cell.angle_alpha   90.00
_cell.angle_beta   90.00
_cell.angle_gamma   90.00
#
_symmetry.space_group_name_H-M   'P 1'
#
loop_
_entity.id
_entity.type
_entity.pdbx_description
1 polymer ?
#
loop_
_entity_poly.entity_id
_entity_poly.type
_entity_poly.pdbx_seq_one_letter_code
_entity_poly.pdbx_strand_id
1 'polypeptide(L)' 'MKFTTVFLIVLVAMSALAAVTEAVRVPPCDEVCNRIPRERDECCRAHGHSGYSSCSGGMYCY' A
#
# COMPACT_ATOMS: atom_id res chain seq x y z
N MET A 1 -6.10 11.81 35.23
CA MET A 1 -6.54 12.50 34.00
C MET A 1 -5.39 12.71 32.99
N LYS A 2 -4.18 13.15 33.40
CA LYS A 2 -3.02 13.34 32.49
C LYS A 2 -2.52 12.08 31.75
N PHE A 3 -2.48 10.92 32.42
CA PHE A 3 -2.01 9.67 31.80
C PHE A 3 -2.90 9.18 30.64
N THR A 4 -4.22 9.31 30.80
CA THR A 4 -5.20 8.86 29.80
C THR A 4 -5.08 9.65 28.49
N THR A 5 -4.84 10.96 28.59
CA THR A 5 -4.64 11.82 27.42
C THR A 5 -3.37 11.50 26.67
N VAL A 6 -2.27 11.25 27.39
CA VAL A 6 -0.98 10.83 26.78
C VAL A 6 -1.14 9.48 26.08
N PHE A 7 -1.83 8.54 26.71
CA PHE A 7 -2.09 7.21 26.13
C PHE A 7 -2.90 7.29 24.83
N LEU A 8 -3.92 8.15 24.78
CA LEU A 8 -4.71 8.38 23.56
C LEU A 8 -3.88 9.03 22.44
N ILE A 9 -3.01 9.98 22.76
CA ILE A 9 -2.12 10.61 21.76
C ILE A 9 -1.17 9.57 21.15
N VAL A 10 -0.59 8.70 21.99
CA VAL A 10 0.30 7.63 21.53
C VAL A 10 -0.44 6.64 20.62
N LEU A 11 -1.67 6.26 20.98
CA LEU A 11 -2.51 5.37 20.16
C LEU A 11 -2.83 5.96 18.79
N VAL A 12 -3.21 7.25 18.73
CA VAL A 12 -3.49 7.94 17.46
C VAL A 12 -2.24 8.03 16.60
N ALA A 13 -1.09 8.38 17.19
CA ALA A 13 0.19 8.44 16.47
C ALA A 13 0.60 7.08 15.88
N MET A 14 0.40 5.98 16.62
CA MET A 14 0.70 4.62 16.15
C MET A 14 -0.22 4.18 15.01
N SER A 15 -1.50 4.58 15.04
CA SER A 15 -2.45 4.24 13.98
C SER A 15 -2.13 4.93 12.64
N ALA A 16 -1.54 6.12 12.68
CA ALA A 16 -1.12 6.84 11.47
C ALA A 16 0.05 6.15 10.75
N LEU A 17 0.94 5.46 11.48
CA LEU A 17 2.07 4.72 10.91
C LEU A 17 1.62 3.45 10.15
N ALA A 18 0.46 2.89 10.46
CA ALA A 18 -0.08 1.74 9.74
C ALA A 18 -0.71 2.11 8.38
N ALA A 19 -0.93 3.42 8.12
CA ALA A 19 -1.61 3.91 6.92
C ALA A 19 -0.67 4.35 5.80
N VAL A 20 0.65 4.29 5.99
CA VAL A 20 1.59 4.53 4.89
C VAL A 20 1.64 3.28 4.01
N THR A 21 0.88 3.29 2.92
CA THR A 21 1.00 2.28 1.86
C THR A 21 2.33 2.51 1.15
N GLU A 22 3.37 1.84 1.63
CA GLU A 22 4.68 1.82 0.98
C GLU A 22 4.54 1.18 -0.41
N ALA A 23 5.17 1.77 -1.43
CA ALA A 23 5.18 1.22 -2.78
C ALA A 23 6.02 -0.07 -2.79
N VAL A 24 5.38 -1.24 -2.85
CA VAL A 24 6.07 -2.54 -2.86
C VAL A 24 6.21 -3.01 -4.30
N ARG A 25 7.44 -3.37 -4.69
CA ARG A 25 7.68 -3.98 -5.99
C ARG A 25 7.09 -5.39 -6.02
N VAL A 26 6.26 -5.70 -7.01
CA VAL A 26 5.65 -7.02 -7.20
C VAL A 26 6.12 -7.59 -8.55
N PRO A 27 7.27 -8.30 -8.59
CA PRO A 27 7.87 -8.79 -9.83
C PRO A 27 6.94 -9.63 -10.72
N PRO A 28 6.06 -10.50 -10.18
CA PRO A 28 5.08 -11.22 -11.02
C PRO A 28 4.14 -10.30 -11.80
N CYS A 29 3.87 -9.09 -11.30
CA CYS A 29 3.02 -8.13 -11.97
C CYS A 29 3.78 -7.24 -12.98
N ASP A 30 5.10 -7.40 -13.14
CA ASP A 30 5.89 -6.66 -14.15
C ASP A 30 5.37 -6.99 -15.57
N GLU A 31 4.89 -8.21 -15.81
CA GLU A 31 4.34 -8.65 -17.10
C GLU A 31 3.06 -7.92 -17.50
N VAL A 32 2.28 -7.45 -16.51
CA VAL A 32 1.02 -6.73 -16.73
C VAL A 32 1.22 -5.21 -16.79
N CYS A 33 2.44 -4.70 -16.72
CA CYS A 33 2.67 -3.26 -16.83
C CYS A 33 2.27 -2.65 -18.18
N ASN A 34 2.32 -3.44 -19.27
CA ASN A 34 1.89 -3.01 -20.60
C ASN A 34 0.39 -3.24 -20.86
N ARG A 35 -0.34 -3.70 -19.85
CA ARG A 35 -1.79 -4.00 -19.92
C ARG A 35 -2.61 -2.82 -19.45
N ILE A 36 -3.94 -2.96 -19.52
CA ILE A 36 -4.84 -1.90 -19.07
C ILE A 36 -4.72 -1.70 -17.55
N PRO A 37 -4.99 -0.48 -17.02
CA PRO A 37 -4.88 -0.20 -15.58
C PRO A 37 -5.67 -1.19 -14.70
N ARG A 38 -6.82 -1.66 -15.19
CA ARG A 38 -7.61 -2.67 -14.48
C ARG A 38 -6.84 -3.98 -14.24
N GLU A 39 -6.10 -4.47 -15.23
CA GLU A 39 -5.33 -5.72 -15.10
C GLU A 39 -4.16 -5.55 -14.12
N ARG A 40 -3.50 -4.39 -14.14
CA ARG A 40 -2.52 -4.00 -13.10
C ARG A 40 -3.12 -4.05 -11.71
N ASP A 41 -4.26 -3.40 -11.53
CA ASP A 41 -4.89 -3.21 -10.23
C ASP A 41 -5.38 -4.56 -9.66
N GLU A 42 -5.92 -5.42 -10.51
CA GLU A 42 -6.28 -6.79 -10.17
C GLU A 42 -5.06 -7.62 -9.75
N CYS A 43 -3.92 -7.46 -10.44
CA CYS A 43 -2.67 -8.11 -10.03
C CYS A 43 -2.24 -7.65 -8.63
N CYS A 44 -2.22 -6.34 -8.37
CA CYS A 44 -1.91 -5.82 -7.04
C CYS A 44 -2.86 -6.36 -5.95
N ARG A 45 -4.17 -6.42 -6.21
CA ARG A 45 -5.15 -7.00 -5.28
C ARG A 45 -4.89 -8.49 -5.01
N ALA A 46 -4.53 -9.25 -6.04
CA ALA A 46 -4.19 -10.67 -5.89
C ALA A 46 -2.95 -10.89 -4.99
N HIS A 47 -2.07 -9.89 -4.90
CA HIS A 47 -0.89 -9.88 -4.04
C HIS A 47 -1.09 -9.18 -2.68
N GLY A 48 -2.34 -8.83 -2.32
CA GLY A 48 -2.67 -8.28 -0.99
C GLY A 48 -2.55 -6.77 -0.86
N HIS A 49 -2.42 -6.05 -1.98
CA HIS A 49 -2.39 -4.59 -2.02
C HIS A 49 -3.78 -3.99 -2.27
N SER A 50 -3.94 -2.68 -2.06
CA SER A 50 -5.21 -1.97 -2.29
C SER A 50 -5.71 -2.05 -3.74
N GLY A 51 -4.79 -2.34 -4.66
CA GLY A 51 -5.02 -2.37 -6.10
C GLY A 51 -4.52 -1.12 -6.79
N TYR A 52 -4.07 -0.09 -6.09
CA TYR A 52 -3.37 1.01 -6.75
C TYR A 52 -1.98 0.54 -7.20
N SER A 53 -1.60 0.97 -8.40
CA SER A 53 -0.46 0.41 -9.11
C SER A 53 0.30 1.48 -9.90
N SER A 54 1.61 1.29 -10.02
CA SER A 54 2.50 2.16 -10.81
C SER A 54 3.55 1.31 -11.52
N CYS A 55 3.88 1.70 -12.76
CA CYS A 55 4.92 1.03 -13.54
C CYS A 55 6.09 1.98 -13.76
N SER A 56 7.23 1.70 -13.14
CA SER A 56 8.46 2.49 -13.24
C SER A 56 9.68 1.57 -13.20
N GLY A 57 10.06 1.02 -14.37
CA GLY A 57 11.08 -0.03 -14.46
C GLY A 57 10.70 -1.35 -13.75
N GLY A 58 9.41 -1.52 -13.46
CA GLY A 58 8.81 -2.60 -12.69
C GLY A 58 7.46 -2.16 -12.12
N MET A 59 6.65 -3.12 -11.70
CA MET A 59 5.35 -2.90 -11.09
C MET A 59 5.48 -2.66 -9.59
N TYR A 60 4.89 -1.57 -9.12
CA TYR A 60 4.79 -1.19 -7.72
C TYR A 60 3.32 -1.13 -7.32
N CYS A 61 2.99 -1.82 -6.24
CA CYS A 61 1.66 -1.89 -5.67
C CYS A 61 1.62 -1.17 -4.32
N TYR A 62 0.46 -0.59 -4.01
CA TYR A 62 0.20 0.17 -2.78
C TYR A 62 -0.92 -0.47 -2.00
#